data_AF-A0A8T6P7Y0-F1
#
_entry.id   AF-A0A8T6P7Y0-F1
#
_cell.length_a   1.000
_cell.length_b   1.000
_cell.length_c   1.000
_cell.angle_alpha   90.00
_cell.angle_beta   90.00
_cell.angle_gamma   90.00
#
_symmetry.space_group_name_H-M   'P 1'
#
loop_
_entity.id
_entity.type
_entity.pdbx_description
1 polymer ?
#
loop_
_entity_poly.entity_id
_entity_poly.type
_entity_poly.pdbx_seq_one_letter_code
_entity_poly.pdbx_strand_id
1 'polypeptide(L)'
;MEEGVSYRRSIWISSLITLVGFALYIGISAFIPRPNTPAGLLLLGIFLTLIPAIIWLAFFYQQDRSEPEPMKLVIRMFVFGGIAGAVAVAFNSQIADPLLVRFNNLLISFIVTFFTVSLIQEVLKVAMVRYVVLGTNVFDQHPDGIVYGLACGLGFGTILTLAFVVNTEGVVPLAAALQAVDNVLIHGALGAVGGYYIGRVKIDGKNIQWMITGLLLVTLINAVYQVASSQLAGQLDFNPWISLAVSVGLAIVVIAVLFYFFRRALMRAAGDLTTVSMAINARSKVIPWDIAQRYDFLLIGGIVIALAVSLGTGVALNGQSRTYTADEIGLTFSYPATWSEAGETIGSVTLRDFGGRGIYKPTFIVDSEKIGGDSLELAAAGELTRLAGQNAFYVELGRNDNATVAGNDAIQVEYQFATETAAGPAVVTGIITFVEVDGELFMLRYQADASVFDGGLPLYNRLLNSVRFE
;
A
#
# COMPACT_ATOMS: atom_id res chain seq x y z
N MET A 1 -1.76 41.42 -25.48
CA MET A 1 -2.80 40.38 -25.63
C MET A 1 -2.30 39.17 -26.41
N GLU A 2 -1.49 39.35 -27.46
CA GLU A 2 -0.91 38.23 -28.26
C GLU A 2 -0.02 37.27 -27.46
N GLU A 3 0.82 37.76 -26.54
CA GLU A 3 1.64 36.89 -25.67
C GLU A 3 0.79 35.95 -24.79
N GLY A 4 -0.35 36.43 -24.29
CA GLY A 4 -1.27 35.62 -23.49
C GLY A 4 -2.01 34.54 -24.29
N VAL A 5 -2.25 34.76 -25.59
CA VAL A 5 -2.84 33.77 -26.49
C VAL A 5 -1.80 32.73 -26.91
N SER A 6 -0.58 33.17 -27.22
CA SER A 6 0.58 32.30 -27.49
C SER A 6 0.89 31.36 -26.32
N TYR A 7 0.93 31.90 -25.10
CA TYR A 7 1.18 31.13 -23.87
C TYR A 7 0.10 30.07 -23.62
N ARG A 8 -1.18 30.44 -23.72
CA ARG A 8 -2.29 29.48 -23.59
C ARG A 8 -2.20 28.38 -24.64
N ARG A 9 -1.93 28.73 -25.91
CA ARG A 9 -1.78 27.77 -27.00
C ARG A 9 -0.61 26.81 -26.75
N SER A 10 0.50 27.29 -26.19
CA SER A 10 1.66 26.46 -25.81
C SER A 10 1.31 25.45 -24.70
N ILE A 11 0.56 25.85 -23.67
CA ILE A 11 0.14 24.93 -22.59
C ILE A 11 -0.79 23.84 -23.13
N TRP A 12 -1.75 24.20 -23.97
CA TRP A 12 -2.68 23.23 -24.55
C TRP A 12 -1.95 22.22 -25.44
N ILE A 13 -1.01 22.68 -26.26
CA ILE A 13 -0.21 21.81 -27.13
C ILE A 13 0.67 20.87 -26.28
N SER A 14 1.39 21.37 -25.27
CA SER A 14 2.21 20.52 -24.42
C SER A 14 1.37 19.51 -23.63
N SER A 15 0.20 19.91 -23.15
CA SER A 15 -0.71 19.01 -22.42
C SER A 15 -1.23 17.90 -23.33
N LEU A 16 -1.58 18.24 -24.58
CA LEU A 16 -1.98 17.27 -25.59
C LEU A 16 -0.85 16.30 -25.93
N ILE A 17 0.38 16.80 -26.12
CA ILE A 17 1.56 15.96 -26.37
C ILE A 17 1.78 14.97 -25.22
N THR A 18 1.66 15.43 -23.97
CA THR A 18 1.81 14.58 -22.79
C THR A 18 0.73 13.49 -22.72
N LEU A 19 -0.54 13.85 -22.99
CA LEU A 19 -1.65 12.89 -23.03
C LEU A 19 -1.44 11.84 -24.14
N VAL A 20 -1.02 12.27 -25.33
CA VAL A 20 -0.66 11.36 -26.43
C VAL A 20 0.52 10.49 -26.03
N GLY A 21 1.52 11.04 -25.34
CA GLY A 21 2.66 10.29 -24.80
C GLY A 21 2.23 9.17 -23.85
N PHE A 22 1.29 9.44 -22.94
CA PHE A 22 0.72 8.40 -22.07
C PHE A 22 -0.09 7.37 -22.83
N ALA A 23 -0.93 7.79 -23.78
CA ALA A 23 -1.71 6.87 -24.59
C ALA A 23 -0.82 5.94 -25.43
N LEU A 24 0.25 6.48 -26.02
CA LEU A 24 1.25 5.69 -26.75
C LEU A 24 2.00 4.74 -25.81
N TYR A 25 2.41 5.21 -24.64
CA TYR A 25 3.07 4.37 -23.63
C TYR A 25 2.19 3.18 -23.20
N ILE A 26 0.91 3.42 -22.91
CA ILE A 26 -0.06 2.37 -22.56
C ILE A 26 -0.34 1.45 -23.76
N GLY A 27 -0.47 2.02 -24.95
CA GLY A 27 -0.67 1.23 -26.17
C GLY A 27 0.51 0.30 -26.46
N ILE A 28 1.73 0.80 -26.36
CA ILE A 28 2.95 0.00 -26.56
C ILE A 28 3.09 -1.07 -25.48
N SER A 29 2.81 -0.76 -24.21
CA SER A 29 2.94 -1.72 -23.12
C SER A 29 2.00 -2.93 -23.25
N ALA A 30 0.87 -2.78 -23.95
CA ALA A 30 -0.04 -3.88 -24.28
C ALA A 30 0.57 -4.93 -25.21
N PHE A 31 1.59 -4.57 -25.99
CA PHE A 31 2.26 -5.46 -26.95
C PHE A 31 3.61 -5.99 -26.44
N ILE A 32 4.07 -5.57 -25.26
CA ILE A 32 5.33 -6.05 -24.71
C ILE A 32 5.14 -7.49 -24.19
N PRO A 33 5.91 -8.47 -24.68
CA PRO A 33 5.83 -9.83 -24.16
C PRO A 33 6.33 -9.90 -22.71
N ARG A 34 5.61 -10.65 -21.87
CA ARG A 34 6.02 -10.91 -20.48
C ARG A 34 7.31 -11.74 -20.47
N PRO A 35 8.38 -11.29 -19.80
CA PRO A 35 9.59 -12.09 -19.61
C PRO A 35 9.32 -13.35 -18.77
N ASN A 36 9.99 -14.46 -19.11
CA ASN A 36 9.87 -15.72 -18.39
C ASN A 36 10.87 -15.88 -17.23
N THR A 37 11.71 -14.85 -16.97
CA THR A 37 12.73 -14.88 -15.93
C THR A 37 12.48 -13.79 -14.89
N PRO A 38 12.77 -14.04 -13.59
CA PRO A 38 12.62 -13.03 -12.54
C PRO A 38 13.41 -11.74 -12.83
N ALA A 39 14.64 -11.87 -13.33
CA ALA A 39 15.46 -10.73 -13.72
C ALA A 39 14.84 -9.93 -14.88
N GLY A 40 14.24 -10.61 -15.86
CA GLY A 40 13.55 -9.95 -16.97
C GLY A 40 12.32 -9.17 -16.49
N LEU A 41 11.55 -9.73 -15.56
CA LEU A 41 10.39 -9.08 -14.96
C LEU A 41 10.78 -7.83 -14.16
N LEU A 42 11.86 -7.89 -13.39
CA LEU A 42 12.40 -6.75 -12.65
C LEU A 42 12.88 -5.63 -13.59
N LEU A 43 13.67 -5.97 -14.61
CA LEU A 43 14.18 -4.99 -15.58
C LEU A 43 13.05 -4.33 -16.36
N LEU A 44 12.04 -5.11 -16.77
CA LEU A 44 10.86 -4.59 -17.43
C LEU A 44 10.05 -3.69 -16.49
N GLY A 45 9.87 -4.09 -15.23
CA GLY A 45 9.21 -3.28 -14.21
C GLY A 45 9.88 -1.93 -14.02
N ILE A 46 11.20 -1.90 -13.83
CA ILE A 46 11.98 -0.66 -13.71
C ILE A 46 11.78 0.22 -14.96
N PHE A 47 11.86 -0.37 -16.14
CA PHE A 47 11.70 0.38 -17.39
C PHE A 47 10.30 1.00 -17.53
N LEU A 48 9.25 0.21 -17.30
CA LEU A 48 7.87 0.66 -17.37
C LEU A 48 7.56 1.72 -16.30
N THR A 49 8.00 1.53 -15.07
CA THR A 49 7.71 2.45 -13.96
C THR A 49 8.36 3.83 -14.14
N LEU A 50 9.54 3.92 -14.76
CA LEU A 50 10.27 5.17 -14.95
C LEU A 50 9.73 6.04 -16.08
N ILE A 51 9.20 5.45 -17.17
CA ILE A 51 8.78 6.20 -18.35
C ILE A 51 7.69 7.25 -18.02
N PRO A 52 6.59 6.90 -17.33
CA PRO A 52 5.56 7.86 -16.96
C PRO A 52 6.08 9.03 -16.11
N ALA A 53 6.97 8.73 -15.16
CA ALA A 53 7.60 9.75 -14.33
C ALA A 53 8.46 10.71 -15.15
N ILE A 54 9.24 10.19 -16.11
CA ILE A 54 10.08 11.01 -17.00
C ILE A 54 9.22 11.89 -17.90
N ILE A 55 8.14 11.34 -18.49
CA ILE A 55 7.20 12.09 -19.33
C ILE A 55 6.63 13.28 -18.54
N TRP A 56 6.16 13.03 -17.31
CA TRP A 56 5.63 14.09 -16.44
C TRP A 56 6.67 15.12 -16.02
N LEU A 57 7.86 14.67 -15.62
CA LEU A 57 8.93 15.56 -15.20
C LEU A 57 9.36 16.49 -16.34
N ALA A 58 9.50 15.93 -17.56
CA ALA A 58 9.81 16.69 -18.75
C ALA A 58 8.70 17.71 -19.10
N PHE A 59 7.43 17.31 -18.98
CA PHE A 59 6.30 18.23 -19.22
C PHE A 59 6.34 19.42 -18.27
N PHE A 60 6.46 19.19 -16.96
CA PHE A 60 6.47 20.29 -15.98
C PHE A 60 7.72 21.17 -16.10
N TYR A 61 8.88 20.57 -16.36
CA TYR A 61 10.10 21.34 -16.61
C TYR A 61 9.98 22.26 -17.82
N GLN A 62 9.26 21.84 -18.88
CA GLN A 62 9.01 22.67 -20.05
C GLN A 62 7.99 23.81 -19.83
N GLN A 63 7.16 23.71 -18.79
CA GLN A 63 6.20 24.75 -18.42
C GLN A 63 6.84 25.85 -17.57
N ASP A 64 7.89 25.51 -16.84
CA ASP A 64 8.67 26.43 -16.01
C ASP A 64 9.67 27.24 -16.85
N ARG A 65 9.16 28.04 -17.80
CA ARG A 65 9.98 28.78 -18.78
C ARG A 65 10.51 30.11 -18.27
N SER A 66 9.88 30.67 -17.25
CA SER A 66 10.21 32.01 -16.76
C SER A 66 11.50 31.98 -15.95
N GLU A 67 11.61 31.04 -15.00
CA GLU A 67 12.78 30.87 -14.12
C GLU A 67 12.98 29.38 -13.81
N PRO A 68 13.53 28.59 -14.76
CA PRO A 68 13.60 27.14 -14.63
C PRO A 68 14.50 26.70 -13.47
N GLU A 69 13.98 25.79 -12.66
CA GLU A 69 14.72 25.21 -11.54
C GLU A 69 15.98 24.43 -11.98
N PRO A 70 17.04 24.38 -11.15
CA PRO A 70 18.21 23.57 -11.44
C PRO A 70 17.85 22.09 -11.57
N MET A 71 18.01 21.52 -12.77
CA MET A 71 17.67 20.13 -13.06
C MET A 71 18.29 19.13 -12.08
N LYS A 72 19.52 19.41 -11.60
CA LYS A 72 20.18 18.58 -10.57
C LYS A 72 19.37 18.49 -9.27
N LEU A 73 18.74 19.60 -8.86
CA LEU A 73 17.95 19.64 -7.62
C LEU A 73 16.58 19.01 -7.82
N VAL A 74 15.98 19.18 -9.00
CA VAL A 74 14.74 18.47 -9.41
C VAL A 74 14.96 16.95 -9.41
N ILE A 75 16.02 16.45 -10.03
CA ILE A 75 16.38 15.02 -10.03
C ILE A 75 16.69 14.54 -8.60
N ARG A 76 17.41 15.34 -7.81
CA ARG A 76 17.65 15.02 -6.39
C ARG A 76 16.33 14.84 -5.65
N MET A 77 15.38 15.75 -5.85
CA MET A 77 14.06 15.68 -5.23
C MET A 77 13.26 14.45 -5.69
N PHE A 78 13.34 14.07 -6.96
CA PHE A 78 12.80 12.81 -7.46
C PHE A 78 13.39 11.60 -6.72
N VAL A 79 14.72 11.53 -6.58
CA VAL A 79 15.40 10.43 -5.89
C VAL A 79 14.99 10.36 -4.41
N PHE A 80 14.98 11.49 -3.69
CA PHE A 80 14.54 11.52 -2.29
C PHE A 80 13.05 11.18 -2.14
N GLY A 81 12.22 11.56 -3.12
CA GLY A 81 10.83 11.10 -3.22
C GLY A 81 10.72 9.58 -3.34
N GLY A 82 11.58 8.97 -4.15
CA GLY A 82 11.69 7.51 -4.24
C GLY A 82 12.12 6.88 -2.91
N ILE A 83 13.11 7.43 -2.22
CA ILE A 83 13.52 6.95 -0.89
C ILE A 83 12.35 7.01 0.10
N ALA A 84 11.61 8.12 0.12
CA ALA A 84 10.39 8.25 0.92
C ALA A 84 9.34 7.19 0.55
N GLY A 85 9.17 6.91 -0.75
CA GLY A 85 8.31 5.84 -1.24
C GLY A 85 8.73 4.47 -0.71
N ALA A 86 10.02 4.15 -0.71
CA ALA A 86 10.54 2.88 -0.22
C ALA A 86 10.29 2.72 1.30
N VAL A 87 10.50 3.79 2.07
CA VAL A 87 10.19 3.82 3.51
C VAL A 87 8.69 3.58 3.73
N ALA A 88 7.83 4.22 2.94
CA ALA A 88 6.38 4.03 3.05
C ALA A 88 5.94 2.60 2.68
N VAL A 89 6.52 1.99 1.65
CA VAL A 89 6.27 0.58 1.29
C VAL A 89 6.64 -0.34 2.45
N ALA A 90 7.82 -0.15 3.04
CA ALA A 90 8.28 -0.95 4.17
C ALA A 90 7.39 -0.74 5.42
N PHE A 91 6.92 0.49 5.65
CA PHE A 91 5.99 0.80 6.73
C PHE A 91 4.62 0.14 6.50
N ASN A 92 4.04 0.31 5.32
CA ASN A 92 2.72 -0.20 4.98
C ASN A 92 2.67 -1.73 5.09
N SER A 93 3.63 -2.42 4.47
CA SER A 93 3.67 -3.89 4.48
C SER A 93 3.79 -4.49 5.88
N GLN A 94 4.48 -3.82 6.80
CA GLN A 94 4.68 -4.32 8.17
C GLN A 94 3.57 -3.89 9.14
N ILE A 95 2.87 -2.79 8.86
CA ILE A 95 1.99 -2.13 9.84
C ILE A 95 0.58 -1.95 9.29
N ALA A 96 0.42 -1.30 8.14
CA ALA A 96 -0.89 -0.90 7.63
C ALA A 96 -1.64 -2.02 6.91
N ASP A 97 -0.96 -2.76 6.02
CA ASP A 97 -1.59 -3.81 5.22
C ASP A 97 -2.20 -4.93 6.10
N PRO A 98 -1.51 -5.42 7.17
CA PRO A 98 -2.12 -6.37 8.08
C PRO A 98 -3.39 -5.84 8.76
N LEU A 99 -3.47 -4.54 9.04
CA LEU A 99 -4.67 -3.94 9.61
C LEU A 99 -5.80 -3.86 8.57
N LEU A 100 -5.50 -3.46 7.33
CA LEU A 100 -6.51 -3.30 6.29
C LEU A 100 -7.14 -4.63 5.86
N VAL A 101 -6.37 -5.70 5.73
CA VAL A 101 -6.90 -7.05 5.41
C VAL A 101 -7.81 -7.58 6.53
N ARG A 102 -7.66 -7.09 7.77
CA ARG A 102 -8.49 -7.52 8.91
C ARG A 102 -9.88 -6.89 8.92
N PHE A 103 -10.09 -5.71 8.33
CA PHE A 103 -11.35 -4.96 8.48
C PHE A 103 -12.20 -4.97 7.21
N ASN A 104 -13.30 -5.74 7.20
CA ASN A 104 -14.34 -5.64 6.17
C ASN A 104 -15.38 -4.54 6.49
N ASN A 105 -14.91 -3.38 6.97
CA ASN A 105 -15.76 -2.22 7.27
C ASN A 105 -15.17 -0.98 6.61
N LEU A 106 -15.98 -0.27 5.83
CA LEU A 106 -15.54 0.89 5.05
C LEU A 106 -15.03 2.03 5.95
N LEU A 107 -15.70 2.31 7.07
CA LEU A 107 -15.31 3.38 7.99
C LEU A 107 -13.98 3.06 8.66
N ILE A 108 -13.79 1.83 9.13
CA ILE A 108 -12.54 1.43 9.77
C ILE A 108 -11.40 1.41 8.74
N SER A 109 -11.65 0.88 7.53
CA SER A 109 -10.69 0.91 6.42
C SER A 109 -10.27 2.35 6.14
N PHE A 110 -11.21 3.28 6.06
CA PHE A 110 -10.90 4.69 5.86
C PHE A 110 -10.07 5.30 7.00
N ILE A 111 -10.41 5.03 8.26
CA ILE A 111 -9.65 5.55 9.41
C ILE A 111 -8.22 5.01 9.38
N VAL A 112 -8.05 3.70 9.15
CA VAL A 112 -6.73 3.07 9.04
C VAL A 112 -5.96 3.64 7.85
N THR A 113 -6.56 3.68 6.66
CA THR A 113 -5.93 4.24 5.45
C THR A 113 -5.57 5.72 5.63
N PHE A 114 -6.39 6.52 6.32
CA PHE A 114 -6.10 7.93 6.57
C PHE A 114 -4.88 8.09 7.48
N PHE A 115 -4.90 7.49 8.67
CA PHE A 115 -3.88 7.73 9.69
C PHE A 115 -2.60 6.93 9.47
N THR A 116 -2.68 5.73 8.90
CA THR A 116 -1.52 4.81 8.83
C THR A 116 -0.88 4.78 7.45
N VAL A 117 -1.66 4.92 6.37
CA VAL A 117 -1.15 4.88 5.00
C VAL A 117 -0.96 6.28 4.42
N SER A 118 -2.02 7.08 4.40
CA SER A 118 -2.02 8.37 3.70
C SER A 118 -1.21 9.41 4.46
N LEU A 119 -1.40 9.50 5.77
CA LEU A 119 -0.69 10.48 6.59
C LEU A 119 0.83 10.24 6.54
N ILE A 120 1.28 8.98 6.64
CA ILE A 120 2.72 8.69 6.59
C ILE A 120 3.32 9.04 5.23
N GLN A 121 2.62 8.72 4.12
CA GLN A 121 3.09 9.04 2.77
C GLN A 121 3.20 10.55 2.56
N GLU A 122 2.21 11.33 2.99
CA GLU A 122 2.23 12.79 2.83
C GLU A 122 3.25 13.47 3.76
N VAL A 123 3.37 13.01 5.01
CA VAL A 123 4.40 13.49 5.95
C VAL A 123 5.79 13.23 5.40
N LEU A 124 6.07 12.04 4.87
CA LEU A 124 7.37 11.71 4.28
C LEU A 124 7.69 12.58 3.07
N LYS A 125 6.73 12.81 2.16
CA LYS A 125 6.94 13.71 1.01
C LYS A 125 7.24 15.14 1.44
N VAL A 126 6.45 15.68 2.38
CA VAL A 126 6.69 17.02 2.93
C VAL A 126 8.05 17.09 3.63
N ALA A 127 8.42 16.05 4.39
CA ALA A 127 9.72 15.97 5.04
C ALA A 127 10.86 16.05 4.01
N MET A 128 10.76 15.31 2.89
CA MET A 128 11.78 15.38 1.85
C MET A 128 11.91 16.78 1.26
N VAL A 129 10.80 17.47 0.95
CA VAL A 129 10.87 18.86 0.46
C VAL A 129 11.49 19.78 1.53
N ARG A 130 11.11 19.61 2.80
CA ARG A 130 11.65 20.38 3.92
C ARG A 130 13.17 20.22 4.04
N TYR A 131 13.69 19.00 4.07
CA TYR A 131 15.10 18.75 4.34
C TYR A 131 16.01 18.89 3.11
N VAL A 132 15.48 18.71 1.89
CA VAL A 132 16.30 18.74 0.66
C VAL A 132 16.39 20.13 0.05
N VAL A 133 15.27 20.87 -0.03
CA VAL A 133 15.20 22.12 -0.82
C VAL A 133 14.84 23.35 0.00
N LEU A 134 14.09 23.21 1.10
CA LEU A 134 13.59 24.37 1.84
C LEU A 134 14.70 25.25 2.41
N GLY A 135 15.81 24.66 2.88
CA GLY A 135 16.97 25.39 3.38
C GLY A 135 17.93 25.90 2.30
N THR A 136 17.65 25.65 1.02
CA THR A 136 18.52 26.09 -0.08
C THR A 136 18.19 27.52 -0.51
N ASN A 137 19.19 28.19 -1.11
CA ASN A 137 19.03 29.49 -1.75
C ASN A 137 18.32 29.42 -3.11
N VAL A 138 18.05 28.21 -3.60
CA VAL A 138 17.43 27.99 -4.91
C VAL A 138 15.91 28.11 -4.82
N PHE A 139 15.32 27.64 -3.72
CA PHE A 139 13.89 27.80 -3.48
C PHE A 139 13.62 29.22 -3.00
N ASP A 140 13.25 30.12 -3.88
CA ASP A 140 13.02 31.54 -3.59
C ASP A 140 11.67 32.08 -4.07
N GLN A 141 10.85 31.26 -4.73
CA GLN A 141 9.51 31.62 -5.20
C GLN A 141 8.43 30.58 -4.86
N HIS A 142 7.16 30.97 -5.02
CA HIS A 142 6.02 30.07 -4.82
C HIS A 142 5.98 28.88 -5.79
N PRO A 143 6.28 29.03 -7.10
CA PRO A 143 6.26 27.93 -8.07
C PRO A 143 7.24 26.81 -7.71
N ASP A 144 8.40 27.15 -7.14
CA ASP A 144 9.47 26.23 -6.74
C ASP A 144 8.96 25.11 -5.84
N GLY A 145 8.14 25.48 -4.85
CA GLY A 145 7.52 24.53 -3.95
C GLY A 145 6.68 23.50 -4.71
N ILE A 146 5.91 23.95 -5.71
CA ILE A 146 5.10 23.08 -6.57
C ILE A 146 6.00 22.16 -7.39
N VAL A 147 7.07 22.67 -8.01
CA VAL A 147 8.00 21.90 -8.84
C VAL A 147 8.73 20.83 -8.02
N TYR A 148 9.29 21.19 -6.87
CA TYR A 148 9.96 20.25 -5.99
C TYR A 148 9.00 19.24 -5.35
N GLY A 149 7.82 19.68 -4.93
CA GLY A 149 6.78 18.80 -4.43
C GLY A 149 6.33 17.78 -5.47
N LEU A 150 6.14 18.22 -6.72
CA LEU A 150 5.82 17.36 -7.84
C LEU A 150 6.92 16.34 -8.11
N ALA A 151 8.17 16.78 -8.21
CA ALA A 151 9.32 15.88 -8.43
C ALA A 151 9.42 14.81 -7.33
N CYS A 152 9.24 15.21 -6.06
CA CYS A 152 9.16 14.29 -4.92
C CYS A 152 8.02 13.27 -5.10
N GLY A 153 6.84 13.75 -5.49
CA GLY A 153 5.67 12.90 -5.72
C GLY A 153 5.85 11.89 -6.85
N LEU A 154 6.46 12.30 -7.96
CA LEU A 154 6.76 11.41 -9.10
C LEU A 154 7.72 10.28 -8.69
N GLY A 155 8.77 10.61 -7.92
CA GLY A 155 9.70 9.60 -7.39
C GLY A 155 9.01 8.62 -6.44
N PHE A 156 8.14 9.14 -5.58
CA PHE A 156 7.33 8.34 -4.66
C PHE A 156 6.44 7.34 -5.41
N GLY A 157 5.67 7.82 -6.39
CA GLY A 157 4.78 6.98 -7.20
C GLY A 157 5.53 5.95 -8.05
N THR A 158 6.75 6.27 -8.49
CA THR A 158 7.63 5.32 -9.19
C THR A 158 7.95 4.11 -8.31
N ILE A 159 8.34 4.35 -7.05
CA ILE A 159 8.68 3.27 -6.11
C ILE A 159 7.46 2.45 -5.69
N LEU A 160 6.30 3.07 -5.49
CA LEU A 160 5.06 2.31 -5.24
C LEU A 160 4.73 1.35 -6.38
N THR A 161 4.91 1.81 -7.62
CA THR A 161 4.68 0.95 -8.79
C THR A 161 5.73 -0.15 -8.90
N LEU A 162 7.00 0.15 -8.61
CA LEU A 162 8.05 -0.86 -8.59
C LEU A 162 7.77 -1.94 -7.53
N ALA A 163 7.37 -1.53 -6.32
CA ALA A 163 6.98 -2.44 -5.25
C ALA A 163 5.79 -3.32 -5.67
N PHE A 164 4.78 -2.76 -6.35
CA PHE A 164 3.67 -3.52 -6.92
C PHE A 164 4.15 -4.59 -7.91
N VAL A 165 5.08 -4.27 -8.81
CA VAL A 165 5.63 -5.24 -9.78
C VAL A 165 6.44 -6.34 -9.09
N VAL A 166 7.19 -6.01 -8.05
CA VAL A 166 7.98 -6.97 -7.27
C VAL A 166 7.08 -7.91 -6.48
N ASN A 167 6.10 -7.36 -5.75
CA ASN A 167 5.24 -8.12 -4.85
C ASN A 167 4.29 -9.09 -5.57
N THR A 168 4.10 -8.91 -6.87
CA THR A 168 3.22 -9.75 -7.70
C THR A 168 3.98 -10.79 -8.53
N GLU A 169 5.27 -11.00 -8.24
CA GLU A 169 6.15 -11.92 -9.00
C GLU A 169 6.15 -11.63 -10.51
N GLY A 170 5.98 -10.34 -10.85
CA GLY A 170 5.87 -9.84 -12.20
C GLY A 170 4.43 -9.80 -12.74
N VAL A 171 4.02 -8.61 -13.18
CA VAL A 171 2.67 -8.32 -13.70
C VAL A 171 2.64 -8.47 -15.23
N VAL A 172 1.44 -8.66 -15.80
CA VAL A 172 1.17 -8.31 -17.21
C VAL A 172 1.67 -6.87 -17.47
N PRO A 173 2.53 -6.63 -18.49
CA PRO A 173 3.14 -5.32 -18.73
C PRO A 173 2.14 -4.16 -18.83
N LEU A 174 0.96 -4.41 -19.39
CA LEU A 174 -0.13 -3.44 -19.45
C LEU A 174 -0.60 -2.99 -18.04
N ALA A 175 -0.81 -3.92 -17.12
CA ALA A 175 -1.26 -3.57 -15.77
C ALA A 175 -0.17 -2.84 -14.98
N ALA A 176 1.11 -3.24 -15.11
CA ALA A 176 2.22 -2.46 -14.57
C ALA A 176 2.27 -1.04 -15.13
N ALA A 177 2.01 -0.88 -16.44
CA ALA A 177 2.00 0.41 -17.10
C ALA A 177 0.84 1.32 -16.66
N LEU A 178 -0.35 0.76 -16.52
CA LEU A 178 -1.52 1.47 -16.00
C LEU A 178 -1.28 1.92 -14.56
N GLN A 179 -0.76 1.03 -13.71
CA GLN A 179 -0.40 1.35 -12.33
C GLN A 179 0.71 2.41 -12.25
N ALA A 180 1.68 2.37 -13.17
CA ALA A 180 2.75 3.36 -13.25
C ALA A 180 2.19 4.76 -13.52
N VAL A 181 1.34 4.90 -14.54
CA VAL A 181 0.69 6.17 -14.89
C VAL A 181 -0.17 6.66 -13.75
N ASP A 182 -0.97 5.78 -13.16
CA ASP A 182 -1.81 6.08 -12.01
C ASP A 182 -1.01 6.66 -10.83
N ASN A 183 -0.04 5.90 -10.31
CA ASN A 183 0.71 6.30 -9.12
C ASN A 183 1.49 7.60 -9.33
N VAL A 184 2.12 7.80 -10.50
CA VAL A 184 2.85 9.05 -10.74
C VAL A 184 1.91 10.25 -10.87
N LEU A 185 0.71 10.06 -11.42
CA LEU A 185 -0.31 11.11 -11.51
C LEU A 185 -0.77 11.54 -10.12
N ILE A 186 -1.24 10.61 -9.30
CA ILE A 186 -1.80 10.94 -7.99
C ILE A 186 -0.73 11.47 -7.04
N HIS A 187 0.42 10.81 -6.94
CA HIS A 187 1.48 11.24 -6.03
C HIS A 187 2.17 12.51 -6.49
N GLY A 188 2.35 12.70 -7.81
CA GLY A 188 2.86 13.96 -8.38
C GLY A 188 1.92 15.13 -8.08
N ALA A 189 0.60 14.93 -8.27
CA ALA A 189 -0.42 15.94 -8.01
C ALA A 189 -0.50 16.31 -6.52
N LEU A 190 -0.54 15.33 -5.61
CA LEU A 190 -0.55 15.57 -4.17
C LEU A 190 0.76 16.20 -3.69
N GLY A 191 1.89 15.76 -4.23
CA GLY A 191 3.20 16.34 -3.99
C GLY A 191 3.25 17.81 -4.36
N ALA A 192 2.71 18.18 -5.53
CA ALA A 192 2.59 19.57 -5.97
C ALA A 192 1.71 20.42 -5.04
N VAL A 193 0.58 19.89 -4.54
CA VAL A 193 -0.26 20.57 -3.54
C VAL A 193 0.49 20.77 -2.23
N GLY A 194 1.13 19.73 -1.68
CA GLY A 194 1.94 19.85 -0.46
C GLY A 194 3.09 20.86 -0.64
N GLY A 195 3.72 20.82 -1.81
CA GLY A 195 4.72 21.77 -2.30
C GLY A 195 4.26 23.22 -2.31
N TYR A 196 3.04 23.49 -2.78
CA TYR A 196 2.44 24.81 -2.70
C TYR A 196 2.30 25.29 -1.24
N TYR A 197 1.80 24.45 -0.34
CA TYR A 197 1.61 24.84 1.06
C TYR A 197 2.93 25.19 1.76
N ILE A 198 3.98 24.39 1.54
CA ILE A 198 5.31 24.68 2.10
C ILE A 198 5.93 25.93 1.47
N GLY A 199 5.76 26.15 0.16
CA GLY A 199 6.20 27.36 -0.52
C GLY A 199 5.52 28.63 0.00
N ARG A 200 4.21 28.60 0.23
CA ARG A 200 3.47 29.71 0.84
C ARG A 200 3.97 30.05 2.25
N VAL A 201 4.43 29.06 3.01
CA VAL A 201 4.98 29.34 4.34
C VAL A 201 6.37 29.95 4.24
N LYS A 202 7.24 29.42 3.36
CA LYS A 202 8.57 30.00 3.16
C LYS A 202 8.50 31.44 2.65
N ILE A 203 7.68 31.70 1.63
CA ILE A 203 7.68 32.97 0.90
C ILE A 203 6.75 34.01 1.51
N ASP A 204 5.52 33.65 1.91
CA ASP A 204 4.57 34.61 2.51
C ASP A 204 4.65 34.66 4.04
N GLY A 205 5.48 33.84 4.68
CA GLY A 205 5.50 33.73 6.15
C GLY A 205 4.19 33.20 6.74
N LYS A 206 3.45 32.34 6.01
CA LYS A 206 2.22 31.71 6.54
C LYS A 206 2.53 30.92 7.82
N ASN A 207 1.56 30.89 8.73
CA ASN A 207 1.72 30.20 10.00
C ASN A 207 1.64 28.67 9.85
N ILE A 208 1.96 27.95 10.93
CA ILE A 208 1.92 26.48 10.96
C ILE A 208 0.51 25.90 10.69
N GLN A 209 -0.56 26.64 11.01
CA GLN A 209 -1.93 26.20 10.72
C GLN A 209 -2.19 26.08 9.22
N TRP A 210 -1.58 26.94 8.40
CA TRP A 210 -1.63 26.80 6.95
C TRP A 210 -1.02 25.47 6.52
N MET A 211 0.13 25.11 7.08
CA MET A 211 0.79 23.85 6.78
C MET A 211 -0.02 22.63 7.25
N ILE A 212 -0.60 22.69 8.45
CA ILE A 212 -1.50 21.64 8.97
C ILE A 212 -2.69 21.45 8.03
N THR A 213 -3.30 22.56 7.58
CA THR A 213 -4.43 22.51 6.63
C THR A 213 -4.02 21.84 5.32
N GLY A 214 -2.85 22.20 4.79
CA GLY A 214 -2.30 21.58 3.58
C GLY A 214 -2.07 20.09 3.75
N LEU A 215 -1.40 19.69 4.84
CA LEU A 215 -1.10 18.29 5.14
C LEU A 215 -2.37 17.45 5.32
N LEU A 216 -3.36 17.96 6.07
CA LEU A 216 -4.65 17.28 6.24
C LEU A 216 -5.42 17.17 4.92
N LEU A 217 -5.38 18.21 4.08
CA LEU A 217 -6.02 18.19 2.76
C LEU A 217 -5.41 17.12 1.85
N VAL A 218 -4.08 17.10 1.70
CA VAL A 218 -3.43 16.08 0.85
C VAL A 218 -3.60 14.68 1.42
N THR A 219 -3.59 14.53 2.75
CA THR A 219 -3.83 13.24 3.43
C THR A 219 -5.25 12.76 3.19
N LEU A 220 -6.24 13.65 3.28
CA LEU A 220 -7.64 13.31 3.04
C LEU A 220 -7.88 12.86 1.61
N ILE A 221 -7.37 13.61 0.63
CA ILE A 221 -7.52 13.26 -0.79
C ILE A 221 -6.84 11.92 -1.07
N ASN A 222 -5.64 11.69 -0.53
CA ASN A 222 -4.93 10.41 -0.69
C ASN A 222 -5.71 9.25 -0.04
N ALA A 223 -6.29 9.45 1.15
CA ALA A 223 -7.06 8.42 1.84
C ALA A 223 -8.34 8.04 1.09
N VAL A 224 -9.07 9.05 0.60
CA VAL A 224 -10.26 8.84 -0.23
C VAL A 224 -9.88 8.09 -1.50
N TYR A 225 -8.78 8.48 -2.16
CA TYR A 225 -8.29 7.81 -3.36
C TYR A 225 -7.97 6.34 -3.08
N GLN A 226 -7.17 6.03 -2.06
CA GLN A 226 -6.76 4.66 -1.75
C GLN A 226 -7.93 3.76 -1.36
N VAL A 227 -8.88 4.26 -0.57
CA VAL A 227 -10.10 3.50 -0.23
C VAL A 227 -10.99 3.31 -1.44
N ALA A 228 -11.18 4.33 -2.27
CA ALA A 228 -11.97 4.18 -3.50
C ALA A 228 -11.34 3.11 -4.41
N SER A 229 -10.02 3.20 -4.67
CA SER A 229 -9.31 2.23 -5.50
C SER A 229 -9.40 0.80 -4.95
N SER A 230 -9.33 0.61 -3.62
CA SER A 230 -9.48 -0.73 -3.03
C SER A 230 -10.91 -1.28 -3.12
N GLN A 231 -11.93 -0.45 -2.92
CA GLN A 231 -13.34 -0.86 -3.07
C GLN A 231 -13.70 -1.18 -4.53
N LEU A 232 -13.22 -0.37 -5.48
CA LEU A 232 -13.42 -0.62 -6.91
C LEU A 232 -12.76 -1.93 -7.36
N ALA A 233 -11.61 -2.28 -6.79
CA ALA A 233 -10.94 -3.55 -7.08
C ALA A 233 -11.69 -4.78 -6.51
N GLY A 234 -12.48 -4.61 -5.44
CA GLY A 234 -13.17 -5.71 -4.75
C GLY A 234 -14.60 -6.01 -5.22
N GLN A 235 -15.29 -5.08 -5.89
CA GLN A 235 -16.73 -5.22 -6.22
C GLN A 235 -17.06 -5.41 -7.71
N LEU A 236 -16.10 -5.21 -8.60
CA LEU A 236 -16.28 -5.33 -10.05
C LEU A 236 -15.16 -6.22 -10.58
N ASP A 237 -15.46 -7.12 -11.53
CA ASP A 237 -14.44 -7.85 -12.29
C ASP A 237 -13.31 -6.87 -12.65
N PHE A 238 -12.10 -7.12 -12.11
CA PHE A 238 -11.02 -6.14 -12.07
C PHE A 238 -10.82 -5.47 -13.45
N ASN A 239 -11.21 -4.20 -13.55
CA ASN A 239 -11.11 -3.41 -14.77
C ASN A 239 -10.12 -2.25 -14.56
N PRO A 240 -8.85 -2.39 -14.98
CA PRO A 240 -7.81 -1.41 -14.72
C PRO A 240 -8.00 -0.10 -15.52
N TRP A 241 -8.95 -0.06 -16.44
CA TRP A 241 -9.33 1.18 -17.14
C TRP A 241 -10.16 2.12 -16.25
N ILE A 242 -10.92 1.58 -15.29
CA ILE A 242 -11.73 2.38 -14.38
C ILE A 242 -10.84 3.11 -13.37
N SER A 243 -9.87 2.41 -12.77
CA SER A 243 -8.89 3.03 -11.88
C SER A 243 -8.09 4.11 -12.60
N LEU A 244 -7.61 3.86 -13.83
CA LEU A 244 -6.96 4.88 -14.64
C LEU A 244 -7.88 6.10 -14.88
N ALA A 245 -9.15 5.89 -15.22
CA ALA A 245 -10.09 6.98 -15.47
C ALA A 245 -10.31 7.85 -14.21
N VAL A 246 -10.43 7.22 -13.04
CA VAL A 246 -10.54 7.93 -11.75
C VAL A 246 -9.29 8.77 -11.50
N SER A 247 -8.11 8.21 -11.71
CA SER A 247 -6.84 8.89 -11.46
C SER A 247 -6.55 10.01 -12.44
N VAL A 248 -6.89 9.82 -13.72
CA VAL A 248 -6.86 10.88 -14.73
C VAL A 248 -7.84 11.99 -14.35
N GLY A 249 -9.07 11.65 -13.95
CA GLY A 249 -10.06 12.62 -13.49
C GLY A 249 -9.57 13.43 -12.29
N LEU A 250 -9.02 12.75 -11.28
CA LEU A 250 -8.44 13.37 -10.08
C LEU A 250 -7.23 14.24 -10.43
N ALA A 251 -6.33 13.77 -11.29
CA ALA A 251 -5.19 14.54 -11.76
C ALA A 251 -5.62 15.80 -12.52
N ILE A 252 -6.63 15.71 -13.39
CA ILE A 252 -7.20 16.88 -14.10
C ILE A 252 -7.76 17.89 -13.09
N VAL A 253 -8.52 17.42 -12.09
CA VAL A 253 -9.08 18.29 -11.04
C VAL A 253 -7.96 18.95 -10.26
N VAL A 254 -6.95 18.20 -9.81
CA VAL A 254 -5.82 18.76 -9.04
C VAL A 254 -5.02 19.74 -9.89
N ILE A 255 -4.74 19.42 -11.16
CA ILE A 255 -4.05 20.33 -12.09
C ILE A 255 -4.88 21.60 -12.30
N ALA A 256 -6.19 21.50 -12.51
CA ALA A 256 -7.07 22.65 -12.68
C ALA A 256 -7.11 23.54 -11.42
N VAL A 257 -7.16 22.91 -10.24
CA VAL A 257 -7.14 23.59 -8.94
C VAL A 257 -5.79 24.27 -8.69
N LEU A 258 -4.68 23.56 -8.91
CA LEU A 258 -3.33 24.11 -8.79
C LEU A 258 -3.12 25.24 -9.79
N PHE A 259 -3.55 25.10 -11.04
CA PHE A 259 -3.48 26.14 -12.05
C PHE A 259 -4.32 27.36 -11.66
N TYR A 260 -5.52 27.17 -11.10
CA TYR A 260 -6.33 28.26 -10.56
C TYR A 260 -5.61 28.99 -9.42
N PHE A 261 -5.04 28.26 -8.45
CA PHE A 261 -4.30 28.87 -7.35
C PHE A 261 -3.01 29.55 -7.79
N PHE A 262 -2.28 28.94 -8.72
CA PHE A 262 -1.08 29.47 -9.35
C PHE A 262 -1.38 30.78 -10.07
N ARG A 263 -2.41 30.80 -10.92
CA ARG A 263 -2.86 32.00 -11.60
C ARG A 263 -3.30 33.08 -10.62
N ARG A 264 -3.99 32.71 -9.54
CA ARG A 264 -4.38 33.65 -8.48
C ARG A 264 -3.17 34.20 -7.73
N ALA A 265 -2.14 33.40 -7.49
CA ALA A 265 -0.89 33.83 -6.85
C ALA A 265 -0.11 34.78 -7.76
N LEU A 266 0.04 34.45 -9.05
CA LEU A 266 0.66 35.31 -10.05
C LEU A 266 -0.06 36.65 -10.19
N MET A 267 -1.40 36.65 -10.25
CA MET A 267 -2.18 37.90 -10.34
C MET A 267 -2.05 38.77 -9.09
N ARG A 268 -1.84 38.17 -7.90
CA ARG A 268 -1.54 38.92 -6.67
C ARG A 268 -0.15 39.54 -6.74
N ALA A 269 0.87 38.77 -7.13
CA ALA A 269 2.23 39.27 -7.29
C ALA A 269 2.33 40.40 -8.33
N ALA A 270 1.58 40.31 -9.43
CA ALA A 270 1.51 41.35 -10.45
C ALA A 270 0.71 42.59 -10.02
N GLY A 271 -0.27 42.43 -9.10
CA GLY A 271 -1.07 43.54 -8.56
C GLY A 271 -0.39 44.31 -7.43
N ASP A 272 0.62 43.72 -6.78
CA ASP A 272 1.30 44.26 -5.58
C ASP A 272 2.60 45.05 -5.88
N LEU A 273 2.77 45.55 -7.12
CA LEU A 273 3.93 46.35 -7.54
C LEU A 273 4.06 47.71 -6.81
N THR A 274 3.31 47.95 -5.73
CA THR A 274 3.31 49.19 -4.94
C THR A 274 3.70 49.02 -3.48
N THR A 275 3.92 47.81 -2.95
CA THR A 275 4.30 47.61 -1.54
C THR A 275 5.75 47.18 -1.38
N VAL A 276 6.62 48.17 -1.14
CA VAL A 276 8.08 48.05 -0.87
C VAL A 276 8.41 47.12 0.32
N SER A 277 7.44 46.70 1.13
CA SER A 277 7.67 45.91 2.35
C SER A 277 7.81 44.40 2.15
N MET A 278 7.39 43.82 1.02
CA MET A 278 7.55 42.37 0.76
C MET A 278 8.95 41.98 0.25
N ALA A 279 9.66 42.91 -0.39
CA ALA A 279 10.99 42.66 -0.96
C ALA A 279 12.10 42.46 0.09
N ILE A 280 11.86 42.83 1.35
CA ILE A 280 12.87 42.79 2.43
C ILE A 280 12.82 41.46 3.18
N ASN A 281 11.64 40.87 3.39
CA ASN A 281 11.51 39.57 4.09
C ASN A 281 11.63 38.36 3.17
N ALA A 282 11.26 38.47 1.89
CA ALA A 282 11.49 37.41 0.90
C ALA A 282 12.99 37.11 0.67
N ARG A 283 13.88 38.02 1.07
CA ARG A 283 15.34 37.88 0.94
C ARG A 283 16.06 37.40 2.20
N SER A 284 15.37 37.15 3.32
CA SER A 284 16.05 36.58 4.49
C SER A 284 16.27 35.09 4.24
N LYS A 285 17.51 34.76 3.87
CA LYS A 285 18.00 33.46 3.38
C LYS A 285 17.90 32.31 4.39
N VAL A 286 17.45 32.59 5.62
CA VAL A 286 17.46 31.66 6.74
C VAL A 286 16.04 31.58 7.27
N ILE A 287 15.44 30.40 7.19
CA ILE A 287 14.17 30.12 7.85
C ILE A 287 14.40 30.38 9.35
N PRO A 288 13.63 31.29 9.98
CA PRO A 288 13.70 31.50 11.42
C PRO A 288 13.68 30.16 12.16
N TRP A 289 14.61 29.96 13.11
CA TRP A 289 14.83 28.65 13.72
C TRP A 289 13.55 28.11 14.40
N ASP A 290 12.70 29.01 14.89
CA ASP A 290 11.43 28.70 15.52
C ASP A 290 10.40 28.15 14.51
N ILE A 291 10.43 28.64 13.26
CA ILE A 291 9.63 28.08 12.16
C ILE A 291 10.17 26.70 11.82
N ALA A 292 11.48 26.53 11.65
CA ALA A 292 12.07 25.22 11.35
C ALA A 292 11.70 24.17 12.41
N GLN A 293 11.79 24.49 13.70
CA GLN A 293 11.41 23.59 14.80
C GLN A 293 9.92 23.23 14.77
N ARG A 294 9.01 24.19 14.56
CA ARG A 294 7.56 23.92 14.46
C ARG A 294 7.24 22.93 13.34
N TYR A 295 7.99 22.96 12.25
CA TYR A 295 7.86 21.99 11.16
C TYR A 295 8.35 20.60 11.55
N ASP A 296 9.49 20.50 12.23
CA ASP A 296 9.98 19.21 12.74
C ASP A 296 8.96 18.59 13.68
N PHE A 297 8.38 19.38 14.60
CA PHE A 297 7.31 18.92 15.49
C PHE A 297 6.04 18.49 14.74
N LEU A 298 5.64 19.19 13.67
CA LEU A 298 4.50 18.78 12.86
C LEU A 298 4.73 17.43 12.19
N LEU A 299 5.91 17.23 11.60
CA LEU A 299 6.27 15.99 10.91
C LEU A 299 6.42 14.82 11.90
N ILE A 300 7.14 15.04 13.00
CA ILE A 300 7.27 14.05 14.08
C ILE A 300 5.90 13.73 14.67
N GLY A 301 5.07 14.74 14.93
CA GLY A 301 3.71 14.57 15.42
C GLY A 301 2.85 13.73 14.48
N GLY A 302 2.94 13.96 13.17
CA GLY A 302 2.26 13.15 12.16
C GLY A 302 2.70 11.68 12.20
N ILE A 303 4.00 11.40 12.30
CA ILE A 303 4.54 10.03 12.42
C ILE A 303 4.07 9.38 13.73
N VAL A 304 4.15 10.10 14.85
CA VAL A 304 3.73 9.60 16.17
C VAL A 304 2.23 9.28 16.17
N ILE A 305 1.39 10.13 15.58
CA ILE A 305 -0.05 9.85 15.42
C ILE A 305 -0.27 8.61 14.58
N ALA A 306 0.40 8.48 13.43
CA ALA A 306 0.30 7.32 12.56
C ALA A 306 0.66 6.02 13.30
N LEU A 307 1.78 6.03 14.04
CA LEU A 307 2.22 4.91 14.87
C LEU A 307 1.25 4.61 16.02
N ALA A 308 0.78 5.62 16.74
CA ALA A 308 -0.14 5.44 17.85
C ALA A 308 -1.48 4.86 17.41
N VAL A 309 -2.03 5.31 16.28
CA VAL A 309 -3.27 4.74 15.71
C VAL A 309 -3.03 3.31 15.22
N SER A 310 -1.89 3.04 14.58
CA SER A 310 -1.53 1.70 14.13
C SER A 310 -1.38 0.71 15.29
N LEU A 311 -0.69 1.12 16.36
CA LEU A 311 -0.52 0.30 17.56
C LEU A 311 -1.84 0.14 18.33
N GLY A 312 -2.60 1.23 18.46
CA GLY A 312 -3.90 1.22 19.15
C GLY A 312 -4.92 0.30 18.48
N THR A 313 -4.99 0.32 17.15
CA THR A 313 -5.85 -0.59 16.37
C THR A 313 -5.38 -2.05 16.49
N GLY A 314 -4.06 -2.31 16.49
CA GLY A 314 -3.52 -3.64 16.75
C GLY A 314 -3.83 -4.17 18.16
N VAL A 315 -3.69 -3.34 19.19
CA VAL A 315 -3.94 -3.72 20.60
C VAL A 315 -5.43 -3.89 20.88
N ALA A 316 -6.30 -3.03 20.35
CA ALA A 316 -7.75 -3.13 20.55
C ALA A 316 -8.32 -4.47 20.02
N LEU A 317 -7.68 -5.06 19.02
CA LEU A 317 -8.08 -6.36 18.46
C LEU A 317 -7.42 -7.56 19.16
N ASN A 318 -6.31 -7.37 19.86
CA ASN A 318 -5.66 -8.44 20.60
C ASN A 318 -6.56 -8.89 21.76
N GLY A 319 -7.26 -10.01 21.57
CA GLY A 319 -8.17 -10.60 22.54
C GLY A 319 -9.63 -10.71 22.07
N GLN A 320 -9.99 -10.12 20.93
CA GLN A 320 -11.29 -10.38 20.31
C GLN A 320 -11.24 -11.67 19.46
N SER A 321 -12.36 -12.37 19.38
CA SER A 321 -12.54 -13.54 18.51
C SER A 321 -13.66 -13.28 17.52
N ARG A 322 -13.56 -13.91 16.36
CA ARG A 322 -14.63 -14.03 15.37
C ARG A 322 -15.12 -15.46 15.37
N THR A 323 -16.36 -15.64 14.94
CA THR A 323 -16.97 -16.96 14.74
C THR A 323 -17.10 -17.19 13.24
N TYR A 324 -16.58 -18.32 12.78
CA TYR A 324 -16.85 -18.86 11.45
C TYR A 324 -17.97 -19.89 11.57
N THR A 325 -18.93 -19.84 10.67
CA THR A 325 -20.06 -20.77 10.60
C THR A 325 -20.22 -21.20 9.14
N ALA A 326 -20.12 -22.50 8.90
CA ALA A 326 -20.36 -23.13 7.62
C ALA A 326 -21.60 -24.03 7.71
N ASP A 327 -22.75 -23.45 7.39
CA ASP A 327 -24.07 -24.11 7.47
C ASP A 327 -24.15 -25.37 6.58
N GLU A 328 -23.39 -25.41 5.48
CA GLU A 328 -23.41 -26.54 4.52
C GLU A 328 -22.81 -27.83 5.09
N ILE A 329 -21.86 -27.69 6.02
CA ILE A 329 -21.10 -28.80 6.64
C ILE A 329 -21.30 -28.84 8.16
N GLY A 330 -22.29 -28.11 8.69
CA GLY A 330 -22.64 -28.12 10.11
C GLY A 330 -21.49 -27.73 11.04
N LEU A 331 -20.58 -26.83 10.64
CA LEU A 331 -19.38 -26.52 11.41
C LEU A 331 -19.37 -25.08 11.89
N THR A 332 -19.21 -24.88 13.20
CA THR A 332 -18.96 -23.56 13.79
C THR A 332 -17.71 -23.58 14.67
N PHE A 333 -16.85 -22.57 14.57
CA PHE A 333 -15.71 -22.39 15.47
C PHE A 333 -15.29 -20.92 15.60
N SER A 334 -14.53 -20.62 16.65
CA SER A 334 -14.00 -19.29 16.92
C SER A 334 -12.50 -19.18 16.64
N TYR A 335 -12.08 -18.08 16.04
CA TYR A 335 -10.70 -17.77 15.74
C TYR A 335 -10.36 -16.32 16.14
N PRO A 336 -9.10 -15.94 16.35
CA PRO A 336 -8.76 -14.57 16.74
C PRO A 336 -9.18 -13.55 15.69
N ALA A 337 -9.74 -12.43 16.12
CA ALA A 337 -10.09 -11.32 15.22
C ALA A 337 -8.88 -10.70 14.51
N THR A 338 -7.65 -11.03 14.93
CA THR A 338 -6.40 -10.65 14.28
C THR A 338 -6.06 -11.50 13.06
N TRP A 339 -6.76 -12.62 12.83
CA TRP A 339 -6.55 -13.48 11.68
C TRP A 339 -7.52 -13.13 10.55
N SER A 340 -7.11 -13.41 9.32
CA SER A 340 -7.88 -13.10 8.11
C SER A 340 -8.24 -14.36 7.35
N GLU A 341 -9.45 -14.40 6.80
CA GLU A 341 -9.90 -15.43 5.84
C GLU A 341 -9.13 -15.23 4.52
N ALA A 342 -8.25 -16.17 4.20
CA ALA A 342 -7.34 -16.12 3.06
C ALA A 342 -7.86 -16.91 1.84
N GLY A 343 -8.89 -17.72 2.01
CA GLY A 343 -9.55 -18.48 0.96
C GLY A 343 -10.70 -19.30 1.52
N GLU A 344 -11.80 -19.34 0.78
CA GLU A 344 -12.99 -20.12 1.11
C GLU A 344 -13.49 -20.82 -0.15
N THR A 345 -13.70 -22.13 -0.02
CA THR A 345 -14.39 -22.97 -0.99
C THR A 345 -15.39 -23.83 -0.23
N ILE A 346 -16.38 -24.40 -0.92
CA ILE A 346 -17.32 -25.35 -0.30
C ILE A 346 -16.51 -26.45 0.43
N GLY A 347 -16.71 -26.58 1.74
CA GLY A 347 -16.03 -27.57 2.58
C GLY A 347 -14.56 -27.25 2.95
N SER A 348 -14.04 -26.06 2.68
CA SER A 348 -12.68 -25.67 3.07
C SER A 348 -12.54 -24.17 3.35
N VAL A 349 -12.04 -23.83 4.54
CA VAL A 349 -11.69 -22.46 4.93
C VAL A 349 -10.22 -22.38 5.35
N THR A 350 -9.52 -21.36 4.84
CA THR A 350 -8.15 -21.04 5.24
C THR A 350 -8.12 -19.71 5.98
N LEU A 351 -7.64 -19.72 7.22
CA LEU A 351 -7.42 -18.53 8.05
C LEU A 351 -5.92 -18.31 8.22
N ARG A 352 -5.45 -17.06 8.10
CA ARG A 352 -4.02 -16.75 8.15
C ARG A 352 -3.72 -15.52 9.00
N ASP A 353 -2.67 -15.60 9.81
CA ASP A 353 -2.11 -14.45 10.53
C ASP A 353 -1.01 -13.78 9.70
N PHE A 354 -1.42 -12.79 8.90
CA PHE A 354 -0.47 -11.99 8.12
C PHE A 354 0.46 -11.12 8.99
N GLY A 355 0.07 -10.84 10.24
CA GLY A 355 0.90 -10.12 11.21
C GLY A 355 1.86 -11.04 11.99
N GLY A 356 1.75 -12.35 11.81
CA GLY A 356 2.55 -13.35 12.49
C GLY A 356 4.02 -13.30 12.10
N ARG A 357 4.89 -13.72 13.03
CA ARG A 357 6.32 -13.95 12.76
C ARG A 357 6.50 -15.22 11.92
N GLY A 358 7.68 -15.41 11.34
CA GLY A 358 7.99 -16.55 10.47
C GLY A 358 7.90 -16.21 8.97
N ILE A 359 8.65 -16.97 8.18
CA ILE A 359 8.66 -16.89 6.71
C ILE A 359 7.32 -17.45 6.20
N TYR A 360 6.94 -18.63 6.69
CA TYR A 360 5.60 -19.17 6.51
C TYR A 360 4.64 -18.62 7.58
N LYS A 361 3.61 -17.89 7.16
CA LYS A 361 2.66 -17.27 8.09
C LYS A 361 1.79 -18.31 8.80
N PRO A 362 1.56 -18.19 10.12
CA PRO A 362 0.64 -19.06 10.85
C PRO A 362 -0.70 -19.16 10.12
N THR A 363 -1.12 -20.37 9.82
CA THR A 363 -2.29 -20.66 8.99
C THR A 363 -3.10 -21.79 9.63
N PHE A 364 -4.41 -21.59 9.76
CA PHE A 364 -5.38 -22.62 10.07
C PHE A 364 -6.08 -22.99 8.78
N ILE A 365 -6.26 -24.28 8.56
CA ILE A 365 -7.02 -24.78 7.43
C ILE A 365 -8.02 -25.76 7.99
N VAL A 366 -9.29 -25.57 7.71
CA VAL A 366 -10.33 -26.50 8.09
C VAL A 366 -10.99 -27.01 6.84
N ASP A 367 -10.83 -28.30 6.59
CA ASP A 367 -11.43 -28.99 5.45
C ASP A 367 -12.43 -30.04 5.95
N SER A 368 -13.40 -30.39 5.12
CA SER A 368 -14.26 -31.56 5.33
C SER A 368 -14.36 -32.43 4.08
N GLU A 369 -14.49 -33.74 4.29
CA GLU A 369 -14.71 -34.71 3.22
C GLU A 369 -15.64 -35.83 3.69
N LYS A 370 -16.59 -36.23 2.83
CA LYS A 370 -17.47 -37.36 3.13
C LYS A 370 -16.69 -38.68 3.02
N ILE A 371 -16.74 -39.48 4.07
CA ILE A 371 -16.08 -40.78 4.10
C ILE A 371 -17.11 -41.90 3.83
N GLY A 372 -16.77 -42.83 2.95
CA GLY A 372 -17.66 -43.89 2.47
C GLY A 372 -17.91 -45.03 3.46
N GLY A 373 -17.94 -44.74 4.76
CA GLY A 373 -17.96 -45.74 5.85
C GLY A 373 -16.58 -46.25 6.26
N ASP A 374 -15.51 -45.60 5.81
CA ASP A 374 -14.14 -45.86 6.31
C ASP A 374 -14.04 -45.51 7.80
N SER A 375 -13.17 -46.22 8.53
CA SER A 375 -12.89 -45.83 9.91
C SER A 375 -12.09 -44.52 9.96
N LEU A 376 -12.21 -43.77 11.06
CA LEU A 376 -11.42 -42.56 11.29
C LEU A 376 -9.91 -42.80 11.09
N GLU A 377 -9.39 -43.93 11.57
CA GLU A 377 -7.98 -44.31 11.37
C GLU A 377 -7.61 -44.51 9.89
N LEU A 378 -8.47 -45.19 9.11
CA LEU A 378 -8.23 -45.45 7.71
C LEU A 378 -8.31 -44.17 6.88
N ALA A 379 -9.30 -43.33 7.15
CA ALA A 379 -9.48 -42.05 6.49
C ALA A 379 -8.31 -41.09 6.81
N ALA A 380 -7.88 -41.02 8.08
CA ALA A 380 -6.71 -40.25 8.49
C ALA A 380 -5.42 -40.75 7.81
N ALA A 381 -5.21 -42.06 7.72
CA ALA A 381 -4.04 -42.64 7.05
C ALA A 381 -4.01 -42.31 5.54
N GLY A 382 -5.19 -42.31 4.89
CA GLY A 382 -5.34 -41.90 3.49
C GLY A 382 -4.91 -40.44 3.29
N GLU A 383 -5.40 -39.54 4.13
CA GLU A 383 -5.07 -38.12 4.04
C GLU A 383 -3.59 -37.84 4.34
N LEU A 384 -3.01 -38.49 5.35
CA LEU A 384 -1.58 -38.36 5.66
C LEU A 384 -0.71 -38.83 4.49
N THR A 385 -1.11 -39.90 3.80
CA THR A 385 -0.44 -40.38 2.60
C THR A 385 -0.50 -39.33 1.48
N ARG A 386 -1.67 -38.68 1.31
CA ARG A 386 -1.84 -37.59 0.34
C ARG A 386 -0.96 -36.38 0.68
N LEU A 387 -0.93 -35.97 1.94
CA LEU A 387 -0.08 -34.87 2.42
C LEU A 387 1.41 -35.16 2.19
N ALA A 388 1.85 -36.40 2.45
CA ALA A 388 3.22 -36.83 2.21
C ALA A 388 3.58 -36.82 0.72
N GLY A 389 2.63 -37.16 -0.17
CA GLY A 389 2.83 -37.12 -1.61
C GLY A 389 2.86 -35.69 -2.21
N GLN A 390 2.21 -34.73 -1.55
CA GLN A 390 2.13 -33.35 -2.02
C GLN A 390 3.26 -32.45 -1.52
N ASN A 391 3.89 -32.79 -0.40
CA ASN A 391 4.85 -31.92 0.27
C ASN A 391 6.27 -32.51 0.23
N ALA A 392 7.24 -31.69 -0.18
CA ALA A 392 8.63 -32.10 -0.24
C ALA A 392 9.20 -32.30 1.17
N PHE A 393 9.99 -33.38 1.35
CA PHE A 393 10.63 -33.71 2.63
C PHE A 393 9.62 -33.84 3.79
N TYR A 394 8.42 -34.36 3.51
CA TYR A 394 7.43 -34.63 4.54
C TYR A 394 7.93 -35.67 5.55
N VAL A 395 7.76 -35.37 6.84
CA VAL A 395 8.07 -36.26 7.96
C VAL A 395 6.98 -36.14 9.02
N GLU A 396 6.49 -37.27 9.51
CA GLU A 396 5.63 -37.32 10.71
C GLU A 396 6.50 -37.23 11.97
N LEU A 397 6.16 -36.30 12.87
CA LEU A 397 6.90 -36.03 14.10
C LEU A 397 6.28 -36.73 15.31
N GLY A 398 4.96 -36.88 15.33
CA GLY A 398 4.25 -37.48 16.44
C GLY A 398 2.77 -37.70 16.14
N ARG A 399 2.18 -38.66 16.86
CA ARG A 399 0.77 -39.06 16.70
C ARG A 399 0.11 -39.31 18.05
N ASN A 400 -1.14 -38.87 18.18
CA ASN A 400 -1.99 -39.08 19.34
C ASN A 400 -3.39 -39.51 18.88
N ASP A 401 -3.70 -40.79 19.06
CA ASP A 401 -5.00 -41.38 18.68
C ASP A 401 -6.08 -41.26 19.77
N ASN A 402 -5.75 -40.71 20.94
CA ASN A 402 -6.67 -40.58 22.08
C ASN A 402 -7.13 -39.13 22.30
N ALA A 403 -7.13 -38.30 21.26
CA ALA A 403 -7.62 -36.93 21.36
C ALA A 403 -9.14 -36.89 21.29
N THR A 404 -9.73 -35.79 21.77
CA THR A 404 -11.17 -35.54 21.60
C THR A 404 -11.42 -34.10 21.19
N VAL A 405 -12.40 -33.88 20.32
CA VAL A 405 -12.84 -32.56 19.88
C VAL A 405 -14.36 -32.50 19.92
N ALA A 406 -14.91 -31.53 20.65
CA ALA A 406 -16.35 -31.37 20.86
C ALA A 406 -17.08 -32.64 21.37
N GLY A 407 -16.36 -33.56 22.03
CA GLY A 407 -16.90 -34.82 22.54
C GLY A 407 -16.78 -36.02 21.60
N ASN A 408 -16.27 -35.83 20.37
CA ASN A 408 -15.99 -36.89 19.42
C ASN A 408 -14.54 -37.35 19.49
N ASP A 409 -14.28 -38.62 19.18
CA ASP A 409 -12.94 -39.19 19.09
C ASP A 409 -12.16 -38.52 17.95
N ALA A 410 -10.88 -38.26 18.20
CA ALA A 410 -10.03 -37.54 17.26
C ALA A 410 -8.62 -38.12 17.21
N ILE A 411 -8.01 -38.05 16.03
CA ILE A 411 -6.62 -38.42 15.80
C ILE A 411 -5.83 -37.15 15.51
N GLN A 412 -4.76 -36.92 16.26
CA GLN A 412 -3.84 -35.81 16.03
C GLN A 412 -2.52 -36.30 15.49
N VAL A 413 -2.03 -35.65 14.44
CA VAL A 413 -0.72 -35.94 13.86
C VAL A 413 0.05 -34.65 13.66
N GLU A 414 1.25 -34.60 14.23
CA GLU A 414 2.23 -33.54 14.01
C GLU A 414 3.18 -33.97 12.89
N TYR A 415 3.48 -33.06 11.99
CA TYR A 415 4.28 -33.31 10.80
C TYR A 415 5.10 -32.07 10.42
N GLN A 416 6.08 -32.29 9.56
CA GLN A 416 6.95 -31.25 9.04
C GLN A 416 7.22 -31.46 7.55
N PHE A 417 7.37 -30.38 6.80
CA PHE A 417 7.77 -30.43 5.39
C PHE A 417 8.51 -29.15 4.98
N ALA A 418 9.15 -29.17 3.82
CA ALA A 418 9.79 -28.00 3.23
C ALA A 418 8.94 -27.45 2.08
N THR A 419 8.88 -26.12 1.98
CA THR A 419 8.16 -25.41 0.92
C THR A 419 8.88 -24.12 0.52
N GLU A 420 8.46 -23.52 -0.59
CA GLU A 420 8.91 -22.21 -1.03
C GLU A 420 7.78 -21.20 -0.86
N THR A 421 8.11 -20.04 -0.30
CA THR A 421 7.17 -18.92 -0.12
C THR A 421 7.72 -17.69 -0.84
N ALA A 422 6.88 -16.67 -1.04
CA ALA A 422 7.32 -15.39 -1.57
C ALA A 422 8.44 -14.72 -0.74
N ALA A 423 8.54 -15.05 0.56
CA ALA A 423 9.58 -14.55 1.45
C ALA A 423 10.85 -15.42 1.47
N GLY A 424 10.86 -16.55 0.76
CA GLY A 424 11.97 -17.51 0.69
C GLY A 424 11.56 -18.94 1.06
N PRO A 425 12.53 -19.88 1.02
CA PRO A 425 12.30 -21.26 1.45
C PRO A 425 11.98 -21.30 2.94
N ALA A 426 11.01 -22.15 3.31
CA ALA A 426 10.54 -22.30 4.68
C ALA A 426 10.42 -23.79 5.04
N VAL A 427 10.70 -24.10 6.30
CA VAL A 427 10.33 -25.37 6.91
C VAL A 427 9.04 -25.14 7.70
N VAL A 428 7.99 -25.86 7.32
CA VAL A 428 6.67 -25.74 7.92
C VAL A 428 6.46 -26.90 8.87
N THR A 429 6.17 -26.58 10.13
CA THR A 429 5.66 -27.55 11.09
C THR A 429 4.15 -27.40 11.17
N GLY A 430 3.44 -28.52 11.17
CA GLY A 430 1.99 -28.54 11.22
C GLY A 430 1.47 -29.61 12.17
N ILE A 431 0.26 -29.38 12.67
CA ILE A 431 -0.54 -30.37 13.37
C ILE A 431 -1.90 -30.45 12.69
N ILE A 432 -2.36 -31.68 12.43
CA ILE A 432 -3.68 -31.97 11.89
C ILE A 432 -4.48 -32.76 12.92
N THR A 433 -5.71 -32.34 13.17
CA THR A 433 -6.68 -33.09 13.98
C THR A 433 -7.78 -33.59 13.06
N PHE A 434 -7.93 -34.90 13.00
CA PHE A 434 -8.99 -35.61 12.30
C PHE A 434 -10.13 -35.89 13.26
N VAL A 435 -11.36 -35.56 12.87
CA VAL A 435 -12.58 -35.84 13.63
C VAL A 435 -13.61 -36.39 12.67
N GLU A 436 -14.24 -37.50 13.00
CA GLU A 436 -15.35 -38.06 12.23
C GLU A 436 -16.67 -37.75 12.94
N VAL A 437 -17.63 -37.20 12.19
CA VAL A 437 -18.99 -36.92 12.68
C VAL A 437 -19.97 -37.27 11.57
N ASP A 438 -20.89 -38.18 11.85
CA ASP A 438 -21.99 -38.58 10.96
C ASP A 438 -21.57 -38.95 9.51
N GLY A 439 -20.40 -39.59 9.35
CA GLY A 439 -19.86 -40.00 8.06
C GLY A 439 -19.12 -38.89 7.30
N GLU A 440 -18.82 -37.77 7.97
CA GLU A 440 -17.98 -36.69 7.45
C GLU A 440 -16.70 -36.56 8.27
N LEU A 441 -15.56 -36.52 7.57
CA LEU A 441 -14.24 -36.34 8.15
C LEU A 441 -13.88 -34.85 8.12
N PHE A 442 -13.74 -34.26 9.30
CA PHE A 442 -13.22 -32.92 9.48
C PHE A 442 -11.71 -32.96 9.75
N MET A 443 -10.99 -32.12 9.01
CA MET A 443 -9.54 -32.00 9.07
C MET A 443 -9.17 -30.59 9.52
N LEU A 444 -8.90 -30.43 10.82
CA LEU A 444 -8.50 -29.15 11.38
C LEU A 444 -6.98 -29.06 11.44
N ARG A 445 -6.37 -28.27 10.58
CA ARG A 445 -4.91 -28.10 10.48
C ARG A 445 -4.47 -26.77 11.05
N TYR A 446 -3.36 -26.80 11.77
CA TYR A 446 -2.54 -25.63 12.08
C TYR A 446 -1.16 -25.80 11.49
N GLN A 447 -0.67 -24.80 10.77
CA GLN A 447 0.66 -24.79 10.16
C GLN A 447 1.35 -23.47 10.42
N ALA A 448 2.64 -23.49 10.70
CA ALA A 448 3.46 -22.30 10.82
C ALA A 448 4.92 -22.59 10.46
N ASP A 449 5.70 -21.53 10.27
CA ASP A 449 7.15 -21.66 10.25
C ASP A 449 7.64 -22.37 11.52
N ALA A 450 8.54 -23.34 11.35
CA ALA A 450 9.03 -24.19 12.44
C ALA A 450 9.56 -23.38 13.63
N SER A 451 10.11 -22.18 13.39
CA SER A 451 10.64 -21.31 14.44
C SER A 451 9.59 -20.68 15.37
N VAL A 452 8.31 -20.68 14.97
CA VAL A 452 7.21 -20.04 15.71
C VAL A 452 6.02 -20.96 16.01
N PHE A 453 6.07 -22.20 15.53
CA PHE A 453 4.98 -23.19 15.64
C PHE A 453 4.51 -23.42 17.07
N ASP A 454 5.43 -23.69 18.01
CA ASP A 454 5.10 -23.98 19.41
C ASP A 454 4.34 -22.83 20.08
N GLY A 455 4.66 -21.58 19.70
CA GLY A 455 3.99 -20.39 20.21
C GLY A 455 2.52 -20.30 19.83
N GLY A 456 2.10 -20.99 18.76
CA GLY A 456 0.73 -21.01 18.27
C GLY A 456 -0.12 -22.18 18.76
N LEU A 457 0.46 -23.21 19.38
CA LEU A 457 -0.29 -24.37 19.90
C LEU A 457 -1.39 -23.98 20.91
N PRO A 458 -1.19 -23.04 21.86
CA PRO A 458 -2.26 -22.59 22.74
C PRO A 458 -3.44 -21.99 21.99
N LEU A 459 -3.18 -21.37 20.82
CA LEU A 459 -4.22 -20.82 19.99
C LEU A 459 -5.00 -21.91 19.26
N TYR A 460 -4.29 -22.88 18.69
CA TYR A 460 -4.92 -24.04 18.05
C TYR A 460 -5.84 -24.79 19.02
N ASN A 461 -5.38 -25.02 20.26
CA ASN A 461 -6.19 -25.67 21.29
C ASN A 461 -7.45 -24.85 21.64
N ARG A 462 -7.37 -23.52 21.68
CA ARG A 462 -8.57 -22.67 21.86
C ARG A 462 -9.55 -22.80 20.70
N LEU A 463 -9.03 -22.88 19.47
CA LEU A 463 -9.86 -23.12 18.29
C LEU A 463 -10.57 -24.46 18.41
N LEU A 464 -9.85 -25.56 18.66
CA LEU A 464 -10.43 -26.89 18.84
C LEU A 464 -11.52 -26.91 19.93
N ASN A 465 -11.30 -26.23 21.06
CA ASN A 465 -12.29 -26.13 22.14
C ASN A 465 -13.54 -25.33 21.76
N SER A 466 -13.45 -24.46 20.75
CA SER A 466 -14.57 -23.66 20.25
C SER A 466 -15.38 -24.36 19.16
N VAL A 467 -14.86 -25.45 18.58
CA VAL A 467 -15.53 -26.21 17.53
C VAL A 467 -16.86 -26.77 18.01
N ARG A 468 -17.89 -26.63 17.20
CA ARG A 468 -19.22 -27.23 17.36
C ARG A 468 -19.61 -27.84 16.03
N PHE A 469 -20.11 -29.07 16.09
CA PHE A 469 -20.73 -29.78 14.98
C PHE A 469 -22.24 -29.73 15.20
N GLU A 470 -23.01 -29.30 14.18
CA GLU A 470 -24.47 -29.09 14.22
C GLU A 470 -25.22 -30.00 13.25
#